data_AF-A0A382Y1H2-F1
#
_entry.id   AF-A0A382Y1H2-F1
#
_cell.length_a   1.000
_cell.length_b   1.000
_cell.length_c   1.000
_cell.angle_alpha   90.00
_cell.angle_beta   90.00
_cell.angle_gamma   90.00
#
_symmetry.space_group_name_H-M   'P 1'
#
loop_
_entity.id
_entity.type
_entity.pdbx_description
1 polymer ?
#
loop_
_entity_poly.entity_id
_entity_poly.type
_entity_poly.pdbx_seq_one_letter_code
_entity_poly.pdbx_strand_id
1 'polypeptide(L)'
;MLMMEFTEPASRKDIESALAPFLTFIASGEEIPLNDIKNKLQADLKSIGVDEVTIVRSKNVEVGDMNMNAAYDPIDDEEGFNHFEIELIFSKEDKTIAFSPKGLENIKSRLIDLLEHEMIHLSQYRGRGFKKQREFKPKKGLTTKIKKTREYLGNDDEIEAYAKNIASELIRKSDK
;
A
#
# COMPACT_ATOMS: atom_id res chain seq x y z
N MET A 1 29.44 13.48 -10.66
CA MET A 1 28.15 14.20 -10.50
C MET A 1 27.08 13.28 -11.05
N LEU A 2 26.43 12.49 -10.19
CA LEU A 2 25.22 11.77 -10.58
C LEU A 2 24.12 12.83 -10.68
N MET A 3 23.59 13.07 -11.87
CA MET A 3 22.31 13.74 -11.99
C MET A 3 21.25 12.74 -11.52
N MET A 4 20.71 12.95 -10.31
CA MET A 4 19.47 12.29 -9.90
C MET A 4 18.34 12.96 -10.67
N GLU A 5 17.82 12.25 -11.69
CA GLU A 5 16.49 12.56 -12.19
C GLU A 5 15.50 12.30 -11.06
N PHE A 6 14.74 13.33 -10.66
CA PHE A 6 13.55 13.12 -9.84
C PHE A 6 12.58 12.31 -10.69
N THR A 7 12.55 10.99 -10.49
CA THR A 7 11.60 10.12 -11.18
C THR A 7 10.20 10.56 -10.80
N GLU A 8 9.36 10.91 -11.78
CA GLU A 8 7.96 11.22 -11.47
C GLU A 8 7.32 10.03 -10.73
N PRO A 9 6.41 10.27 -9.77
CA PRO A 9 5.66 9.20 -9.12
C PRO A 9 5.03 8.28 -10.17
N ALA A 10 5.12 6.97 -9.96
CA ALA A 10 4.54 6.00 -10.86
C ALA A 10 3.02 6.26 -11.02
N SER A 11 2.53 6.15 -12.25
CA SER A 11 1.10 6.32 -12.52
C SER A 11 0.33 5.06 -12.14
N ARG A 12 -1.00 5.16 -12.01
CA ARG A 12 -1.88 3.99 -11.85
C ARG A 12 -1.60 2.89 -12.89
N LYS A 13 -1.33 3.30 -14.14
CA LYS A 13 -1.02 2.38 -15.24
C LYS A 13 0.30 1.65 -15.01
N ASP A 14 1.28 2.31 -14.39
CA ASP A 14 2.56 1.70 -14.05
C ASP A 14 2.39 0.70 -12.90
N ILE A 15 1.56 1.02 -11.89
CA ILE A 15 1.18 0.07 -10.83
C ILE A 15 0.51 -1.16 -11.44
N GLU A 16 -0.48 -0.96 -12.31
CA GLU A 16 -1.21 -2.06 -12.96
C GLU A 16 -0.27 -2.94 -13.82
N SER A 17 0.67 -2.31 -14.51
CA SER A 17 1.67 -3.02 -15.33
C SER A 17 2.65 -3.81 -14.46
N ALA A 18 3.12 -3.22 -13.35
CA ALA A 18 4.00 -3.88 -12.39
C ALA A 18 3.30 -5.05 -11.67
N LEU A 19 2.00 -4.93 -11.37
CA LEU A 19 1.22 -5.99 -10.72
C LEU A 19 0.85 -7.15 -11.65
N ALA A 20 0.80 -6.96 -12.96
CA ALA A 20 0.28 -7.97 -13.89
C ALA A 20 0.99 -9.35 -13.81
N PRO A 21 2.33 -9.44 -13.67
CA PRO A 21 3.02 -10.72 -13.48
C PRO A 21 2.67 -11.39 -12.14
N PHE A 22 2.52 -10.62 -11.07
CA PHE A 22 2.11 -11.12 -9.75
C PHE A 22 0.69 -11.68 -9.79
N LEU A 23 -0.25 -10.93 -10.37
CA LEU A 23 -1.65 -11.36 -10.53
C LEU A 23 -1.77 -12.63 -11.36
N THR A 24 -0.96 -12.75 -12.42
CA THR A 24 -0.88 -13.97 -13.23
C THR A 24 -0.39 -15.17 -12.41
N PHE A 25 0.63 -14.96 -11.56
CA PHE A 25 1.19 -15.99 -10.69
C PHE A 25 0.16 -16.51 -9.68
N ILE A 26 -0.57 -15.62 -9.00
CA ILE A 26 -1.56 -16.03 -8.00
C ILE A 26 -2.88 -16.53 -8.59
N ALA A 27 -3.09 -16.37 -9.90
CA ALA A 27 -4.28 -16.83 -10.62
C ALA A 27 -4.25 -18.33 -10.98
N SER A 28 -3.25 -19.09 -10.55
CA SER A 28 -3.15 -20.53 -10.82
C SER A 28 -4.30 -21.34 -10.23
N GLY A 29 -4.94 -20.84 -9.17
CA GLY A 29 -5.96 -21.55 -8.39
C GLY A 29 -5.39 -22.62 -7.45
N GLU A 30 -4.06 -22.78 -7.43
CA GLU A 30 -3.36 -23.70 -6.54
C GLU A 30 -3.04 -23.04 -5.20
N GLU A 31 -2.78 -23.86 -4.19
CA GLU A 31 -2.27 -23.38 -2.91
C GLU A 31 -0.81 -22.93 -3.05
N ILE A 32 -0.55 -21.65 -2.77
CA ILE A 32 0.78 -21.04 -2.89
C ILE A 32 1.36 -20.77 -1.50
N PRO A 33 2.61 -21.16 -1.21
CA PRO A 33 3.28 -20.80 0.03
C PRO A 33 3.34 -19.28 0.23
N LEU A 34 3.05 -18.80 1.44
CA LEU A 34 3.00 -17.36 1.72
C LEU A 34 4.33 -16.64 1.37
N ASN A 35 5.46 -17.32 1.58
CA ASN A 35 6.78 -16.77 1.23
C ASN A 35 6.95 -16.58 -0.29
N ASP A 36 6.38 -17.45 -1.11
CA ASP A 36 6.47 -17.32 -2.56
C ASP A 36 5.62 -16.15 -3.05
N ILE A 37 4.43 -15.94 -2.44
CA ILE A 37 3.60 -14.75 -2.67
C ILE A 37 4.38 -13.48 -2.32
N LYS A 38 4.97 -13.43 -1.12
CA LYS A 38 5.78 -12.30 -0.64
C LYS A 38 6.92 -11.98 -1.58
N ASN A 39 7.74 -12.98 -1.91
CA ASN A 39 8.91 -12.82 -2.77
C ASN A 39 8.52 -12.39 -4.19
N LYS A 40 7.44 -12.96 -4.74
CA LYS A 40 6.96 -12.60 -6.07
C LYS A 40 6.43 -11.17 -6.11
N LEU A 41 5.62 -10.78 -5.12
CA LEU A 41 5.09 -9.41 -5.03
C LEU A 41 6.23 -8.39 -4.92
N GLN A 42 7.21 -8.63 -4.04
CA GLN A 42 8.37 -7.74 -3.87
C GLN A 42 9.17 -7.60 -5.16
N ALA A 43 9.45 -8.72 -5.84
CA ALA A 43 10.21 -8.71 -7.09
C ALA A 43 9.50 -7.91 -8.19
N ASP A 44 8.18 -8.07 -8.32
CA ASP A 44 7.40 -7.44 -9.38
C ASP A 44 7.15 -5.95 -9.11
N LEU A 45 7.07 -5.53 -7.84
CA LEU A 45 6.85 -4.13 -7.47
C LEU A 45 8.12 -3.32 -7.22
N LYS A 46 9.30 -3.95 -7.28
CA LYS A 46 10.58 -3.27 -7.06
C LYS A 46 10.79 -2.08 -8.01
N SER A 47 10.32 -2.17 -9.25
CA SER A 47 10.49 -1.09 -10.25
C SER A 47 9.70 0.18 -9.93
N ILE A 48 8.72 0.11 -9.03
CA ILE A 48 7.90 1.25 -8.62
C ILE A 48 8.22 1.73 -7.20
N GLY A 49 9.36 1.31 -6.63
CA GLY A 49 9.87 1.81 -5.35
C GLY A 49 9.48 0.99 -4.12
N VAL A 50 8.91 -0.21 -4.28
CA VAL A 50 8.70 -1.14 -3.15
C VAL A 50 10.02 -1.77 -2.74
N ASP A 51 10.45 -1.50 -1.51
CA ASP A 51 11.69 -2.07 -0.96
C ASP A 51 11.44 -3.43 -0.32
N GLU A 52 10.49 -3.48 0.60
CA GLU A 52 10.22 -4.65 1.42
C GLU A 52 8.75 -5.08 1.35
N VAL A 53 8.54 -6.38 1.19
CA VAL A 53 7.26 -7.03 1.46
C VAL A 53 7.45 -7.98 2.63
N THR A 54 6.67 -7.83 3.68
CA THR A 54 6.73 -8.66 4.89
C THR A 54 5.46 -9.50 5.06
N ILE A 55 5.56 -10.54 5.89
CA ILE A 55 4.41 -11.37 6.27
C ILE A 55 4.15 -11.17 7.76
N VAL A 56 2.93 -10.75 8.08
CA VAL A 56 2.43 -10.65 9.45
C VAL A 56 1.38 -11.74 9.67
N ARG A 57 1.51 -12.49 10.78
CA ARG A 57 0.54 -13.52 11.17
C ARG A 57 -0.36 -13.04 12.30
N SER A 58 -1.65 -12.89 12.03
CA SER A 58 -2.62 -12.33 12.97
C SER A 58 -3.68 -13.35 13.37
N LYS A 59 -4.11 -13.29 14.64
CA LYS A 59 -5.27 -14.05 15.13
C LYS A 59 -6.61 -13.39 14.77
N ASN A 60 -6.56 -12.18 14.22
CA ASN A 60 -7.73 -11.40 13.84
C ASN A 60 -8.03 -11.52 12.33
N VAL A 61 -7.32 -12.41 11.62
CA VAL A 61 -7.55 -12.75 10.22
C VAL A 61 -8.01 -14.20 10.20
N GLU A 62 -9.12 -14.46 9.52
CA GLU A 62 -9.69 -15.80 9.39
C GLU A 62 -8.82 -16.66 8.46
N VAL A 63 -8.89 -17.98 8.64
CA VAL A 63 -8.16 -18.95 7.79
C VAL A 63 -8.58 -18.81 6.34
N GLY A 64 -7.61 -18.68 5.44
CA GLY A 64 -7.86 -18.48 4.01
C GLY A 64 -8.28 -17.05 3.64
N ASP A 65 -8.25 -16.10 4.58
CA ASP A 65 -8.42 -14.67 4.31
C ASP A 65 -7.07 -13.95 4.42
N MET A 66 -7.01 -12.72 3.87
CA MET A 66 -5.84 -11.87 3.98
C MET A 66 -6.20 -10.40 4.05
N ASN A 67 -5.34 -9.65 4.74
CA ASN A 67 -5.35 -8.20 4.74
C ASN A 67 -3.97 -7.66 4.35
N MET A 68 -3.85 -6.36 4.14
CA MET A 68 -2.57 -5.74 3.82
C MET A 68 -2.49 -4.30 4.32
N ASN A 69 -1.27 -3.85 4.58
CA ASN A 69 -0.93 -2.45 4.81
C ASN A 69 0.22 -2.05 3.87
N ALA A 70 0.42 -0.75 3.66
CA ALA A 70 1.65 -0.20 3.13
C ALA A 70 2.03 1.04 3.93
N ALA A 71 3.28 1.45 3.75
CA ALA A 71 3.80 2.70 4.27
C ALA A 71 4.80 3.29 3.28
N TYR A 72 4.76 4.60 3.15
CA TYR A 72 5.79 5.41 2.52
C TYR A 72 6.84 5.90 3.54
N ASP A 73 8.12 5.70 3.26
CA ASP A 73 9.23 6.26 4.04
C ASP A 73 9.81 7.53 3.35
N PRO A 74 9.61 8.73 3.95
CA PRO A 74 10.12 9.98 3.40
C PRO A 74 11.65 10.12 3.50
N ILE A 75 12.31 9.44 4.44
CA ILE A 75 13.77 9.50 4.60
C ILE A 75 14.42 8.73 3.45
N ASP A 76 13.98 7.50 3.22
CA ASP A 76 14.51 6.68 2.13
C ASP A 76 14.27 7.35 0.76
N ASP A 77 13.11 7.98 0.56
CA ASP A 77 12.85 8.76 -0.66
C ASP A 77 13.81 9.95 -0.82
N GLU A 78 14.04 10.73 0.24
CA GLU A 78 14.94 11.88 0.21
C GLU A 78 16.41 11.45 -0.05
N GLU A 79 16.80 10.26 0.41
CA GLU A 79 18.12 9.66 0.18
C GLU A 79 18.21 8.92 -1.17
N GLY A 80 17.10 8.76 -1.89
CA GLY A 80 17.03 8.13 -3.21
C GLY A 80 16.98 6.60 -3.19
N PHE A 81 16.55 6.01 -2.07
CA PHE A 81 16.28 4.59 -1.91
C PHE A 81 14.82 4.24 -2.30
N ASN A 82 14.52 2.95 -2.33
CA ASN A 82 13.12 2.49 -2.40
C ASN A 82 12.42 2.86 -1.10
N HIS A 83 11.17 3.27 -1.19
CA HIS A 83 10.50 4.04 -0.13
C HIS A 83 9.10 3.53 0.18
N PHE A 84 8.70 2.38 -0.37
CA PHE A 84 7.44 1.73 -0.01
C PHE A 84 7.67 0.38 0.66
N GLU A 85 6.95 0.15 1.74
CA GLU A 85 6.86 -1.14 2.42
C GLU A 85 5.45 -1.69 2.28
N ILE A 86 5.30 -3.01 2.16
CA ILE A 86 4.00 -3.69 2.17
C ILE A 86 3.99 -4.79 3.23
N GLU A 87 2.97 -4.80 4.09
CA GLU A 87 2.72 -5.90 5.01
C GLU A 87 1.58 -6.77 4.46
N LEU A 88 1.83 -8.05 4.23
CA LEU A 88 0.79 -9.04 3.94
C LEU A 88 0.37 -9.74 5.23
N ILE A 89 -0.90 -9.60 5.62
CA ILE A 89 -1.41 -10.08 6.90
C ILE A 89 -2.29 -11.30 6.66
N PHE A 90 -1.84 -12.47 7.14
CA PHE A 90 -2.55 -13.74 7.03
C PHE A 90 -2.99 -14.27 8.40
N SER A 91 -3.84 -15.30 8.41
CA SER A 91 -4.10 -16.05 9.65
C SER A 91 -2.82 -16.67 10.20
N LYS A 92 -2.79 -16.89 11.52
CA LYS A 92 -1.70 -17.62 12.16
C LYS A 92 -1.59 -19.07 11.68
N GLU A 93 -2.71 -19.64 11.26
CA GLU A 93 -2.83 -21.05 10.86
C GLU A 93 -2.42 -21.27 9.40
N ASP A 94 -2.48 -20.22 8.57
CA ASP A 94 -2.15 -20.31 7.16
C ASP A 94 -0.65 -20.58 6.94
N LYS A 95 -0.38 -21.50 6.01
CA LYS A 95 0.96 -21.76 5.45
C LYS A 95 0.99 -21.55 3.95
N THR A 96 -0.17 -21.74 3.33
CA THR A 96 -0.47 -21.61 1.92
C THR A 96 -1.81 -20.89 1.77
N ILE A 97 -2.07 -20.32 0.60
CA ILE A 97 -3.38 -19.76 0.25
C ILE A 97 -3.62 -19.92 -1.26
N ALA A 98 -4.87 -20.13 -1.65
CA ALA A 98 -5.31 -20.15 -3.03
C ALA A 98 -6.31 -19.00 -3.25
N PHE A 99 -6.27 -18.37 -4.43
CA PHE A 99 -7.12 -17.23 -4.74
C PHE A 99 -8.31 -17.64 -5.61
N SER A 100 -9.52 -17.36 -5.14
CA SER A 100 -10.71 -17.41 -5.99
C SER A 100 -10.69 -16.27 -7.02
N PRO A 101 -11.43 -16.37 -8.14
CA PRO A 101 -11.53 -15.26 -9.11
C PRO A 101 -11.98 -13.94 -8.47
N LYS A 102 -12.90 -14.00 -7.50
CA LYS A 102 -13.31 -12.81 -6.72
C LYS A 102 -12.18 -12.30 -5.81
N GLY A 103 -11.40 -13.22 -5.23
CA GLY A 103 -10.20 -12.90 -4.45
C GLY A 103 -9.15 -12.16 -5.28
N LEU A 104 -8.93 -12.58 -6.53
CA LEU A 104 -8.00 -11.93 -7.47
C LEU A 104 -8.40 -10.47 -7.78
N GLU A 105 -9.68 -10.23 -8.07
CA GLU A 105 -10.17 -8.87 -8.32
C GLU A 105 -10.07 -7.98 -7.07
N ASN A 106 -10.34 -8.56 -5.90
CA ASN A 106 -10.24 -7.86 -4.63
C ASN A 106 -8.79 -7.50 -4.28
N ILE A 107 -7.83 -8.45 -4.39
CA ILE A 107 -6.42 -8.19 -4.08
C ILE A 107 -5.82 -7.19 -5.08
N LYS A 108 -6.16 -7.29 -6.37
CA LYS A 108 -5.77 -6.31 -7.40
C LYS A 108 -6.23 -4.91 -6.99
N SER A 109 -7.51 -4.74 -6.70
CA SER A 109 -8.07 -3.43 -6.35
C SER A 109 -7.42 -2.85 -5.10
N ARG A 110 -7.26 -3.67 -4.06
CA ARG A 110 -6.65 -3.25 -2.79
C ARG A 110 -5.18 -2.86 -2.95
N LEU A 111 -4.38 -3.65 -3.67
CA LEU A 111 -2.97 -3.31 -3.92
C LEU A 111 -2.84 -2.00 -4.69
N ILE A 112 -3.69 -1.76 -5.68
CA ILE A 112 -3.68 -0.51 -6.44
C ILE A 112 -4.03 0.67 -5.52
N ASP A 113 -5.13 0.59 -4.77
CA ASP A 113 -5.56 1.70 -3.88
C ASP A 113 -4.52 2.01 -2.80
N LEU A 114 -3.91 0.96 -2.23
CA LEU A 114 -2.87 1.06 -1.23
C LEU A 114 -1.63 1.77 -1.78
N LEU A 115 -1.15 1.36 -2.96
CA LEU A 115 0.03 1.96 -3.58
C LEU A 115 -0.26 3.38 -4.10
N GLU A 116 -1.45 3.64 -4.63
CA GLU A 116 -1.86 5.00 -5.00
C GLU A 116 -1.88 5.94 -3.80
N HIS A 117 -2.34 5.45 -2.63
CA HIS A 117 -2.31 6.21 -1.37
C HIS A 117 -0.88 6.62 -1.01
N GLU A 118 0.05 5.67 -1.00
CA GLU A 118 1.45 5.95 -0.66
C GLU A 118 2.13 6.84 -1.73
N MET A 119 1.78 6.69 -3.01
CA MET A 119 2.29 7.57 -4.07
C MET A 119 1.77 9.02 -3.98
N ILE A 120 0.59 9.23 -3.39
CA ILE A 120 0.11 10.57 -3.05
C ILE A 120 1.00 11.17 -1.97
N HIS A 121 1.35 10.42 -0.92
CA HIS A 121 2.29 10.89 0.11
C HIS A 121 3.67 11.22 -0.46
N LEU A 122 4.19 10.38 -1.35
CA LEU A 122 5.41 10.65 -2.12
C LEU A 122 5.31 11.98 -2.87
N SER A 123 4.24 12.16 -3.65
CA SER A 123 3.99 13.36 -4.46
C SER A 123 3.88 14.63 -3.59
N GLN A 124 3.18 14.53 -2.47
CA GLN A 124 2.99 15.61 -1.50
C GLN A 124 4.33 16.01 -0.85
N TYR A 125 5.13 15.04 -0.40
CA TYR A 125 6.42 15.30 0.25
C TYR A 125 7.42 15.95 -0.72
N ARG A 126 7.57 15.37 -1.92
CA ARG A 126 8.42 15.92 -2.99
C ARG A 126 7.94 17.28 -3.46
N GLY A 127 6.63 17.48 -3.62
CA GLY A 127 6.02 18.75 -4.01
C GLY A 127 6.28 19.89 -3.01
N ARG A 128 6.54 19.56 -1.74
CA ARG A 128 6.97 20.51 -0.71
C ARG A 128 8.49 20.68 -0.60
N GLY A 129 9.25 20.03 -1.47
CA GLY A 129 10.72 20.01 -1.43
C GLY A 129 11.24 19.24 -0.22
N PHE A 130 10.70 18.04 0.02
CA PHE A 130 11.07 17.15 1.14
C PHE A 130 10.84 17.80 2.51
N LYS A 131 9.71 18.51 2.63
CA LYS A 131 9.29 19.13 3.90
C LYS A 131 8.02 18.48 4.42
N LYS A 132 8.06 18.18 5.72
CA LYS A 132 6.91 17.60 6.43
C LYS A 132 5.74 18.58 6.46
N GLN A 133 4.54 18.05 6.26
CA GLN A 133 3.30 18.80 6.41
C GLN A 133 3.08 19.18 7.88
N ARG A 134 2.34 20.26 8.10
CA ARG A 134 1.97 20.69 9.45
C ARG A 134 1.02 19.66 10.09
N GLU A 135 1.40 19.16 11.26
CA GLU A 135 0.57 18.24 12.05
C GLU A 135 -0.79 18.85 12.44
N PHE A 136 -1.84 18.03 12.36
CA PHE A 136 -3.15 18.37 12.90
C PHE A 136 -3.14 18.28 14.42
N LYS A 137 -3.61 19.34 15.10
CA LYS A 137 -3.64 19.41 16.57
C LYS A 137 -5.07 19.23 17.07
N PRO A 138 -5.46 18.04 17.57
CA PRO A 138 -6.81 17.83 18.09
C PRO A 138 -7.04 18.59 19.41
N LYS A 139 -8.31 18.78 19.77
CA LYS A 139 -8.70 19.41 21.04
C LYS A 139 -8.06 18.68 22.24
N LYS A 140 -7.73 19.45 23.29
CA LYS A 140 -7.22 18.93 24.56
C LYS A 140 -8.28 18.09 25.28
N GLY A 141 -7.85 17.20 26.18
CA GLY A 141 -8.73 16.38 27.03
C GLY A 141 -9.21 15.06 26.40
N LEU A 142 -8.66 14.67 25.24
CA LEU A 142 -8.97 13.39 24.60
C LEU A 142 -8.11 12.26 25.17
N THR A 143 -8.64 11.04 25.12
CA THR A 143 -7.84 9.84 25.41
C THR A 143 -6.71 9.70 24.39
N THR A 144 -5.59 9.07 24.77
CA THR A 144 -4.43 8.90 23.89
C THR A 144 -4.78 8.23 22.57
N LYS A 145 -5.67 7.22 22.59
CA LYS A 145 -6.13 6.53 21.38
C LYS A 145 -6.86 7.50 20.43
N ILE A 146 -7.86 8.22 20.94
CA ILE A 146 -8.64 9.17 20.12
C ILE A 146 -7.76 10.31 19.62
N LYS A 147 -6.83 10.78 20.46
CA LYS A 147 -5.87 11.82 20.09
C LYS A 147 -5.03 11.38 18.88
N LYS A 148 -4.37 10.23 18.95
CA LYS A 148 -3.54 9.69 17.86
C LYS A 148 -4.34 9.50 16.56
N THR A 149 -5.53 8.91 16.66
CA THR A 149 -6.41 8.71 15.49
C THR A 149 -6.78 10.04 14.84
N ARG A 150 -7.03 11.10 15.63
CA ARG A 150 -7.34 12.43 15.08
C ARG A 150 -6.11 13.14 14.53
N GLU A 151 -4.94 12.97 15.14
CA GLU A 151 -3.69 13.51 14.60
C GLU A 151 -3.37 12.92 13.23
N TYR A 152 -3.59 11.61 13.07
CA TYR A 152 -3.42 10.88 11.82
C TYR A 152 -4.50 11.26 10.80
N LEU A 153 -5.77 10.89 11.05
CA LEU A 153 -6.87 11.10 10.09
C LEU A 153 -7.26 12.57 9.88
N GLY A 154 -6.77 13.48 10.71
CA GLY A 154 -7.00 14.92 10.58
C GLY A 154 -5.91 15.63 9.80
N ASN A 155 -4.84 14.94 9.41
CA ASN A 155 -3.78 15.49 8.58
C ASN A 155 -4.29 15.70 7.14
N ASP A 156 -4.02 16.86 6.55
CA ASP A 156 -4.44 17.19 5.19
C ASP A 156 -3.94 16.17 4.16
N ASP A 157 -2.71 15.66 4.32
CA ASP A 157 -2.11 14.67 3.43
C ASP A 157 -2.91 13.35 3.44
N GLU A 158 -3.24 12.87 4.64
CA GLU A 158 -4.06 11.67 4.85
C GLU A 158 -5.48 11.86 4.33
N ILE A 159 -6.09 13.03 4.57
CA ILE A 159 -7.43 13.35 4.09
C ILE A 159 -7.50 13.27 2.57
N GLU A 160 -6.51 13.82 1.87
CA GLU A 160 -6.44 13.76 0.40
C GLU A 160 -6.30 12.31 -0.10
N ALA A 161 -5.36 11.55 0.45
CA ALA A 161 -5.10 10.18 0.04
C ALA A 161 -6.33 9.27 0.31
N TYR A 162 -6.96 9.39 1.48
CA TYR A 162 -8.22 8.67 1.75
C TYR A 162 -9.38 9.14 0.88
N ALA A 163 -9.50 10.44 0.57
CA ALA A 163 -10.53 10.94 -0.32
C ALA A 163 -10.39 10.34 -1.73
N LYS A 164 -9.16 10.20 -2.23
CA LYS A 164 -8.89 9.51 -3.50
C LYS A 164 -9.30 8.06 -3.47
N ASN A 165 -8.96 7.32 -2.42
CA ASN A 165 -9.34 5.91 -2.26
C ASN A 165 -10.86 5.74 -2.23
N ILE A 166 -11.57 6.58 -1.46
CA ILE A 166 -13.04 6.57 -1.41
C ILE A 166 -13.63 6.87 -2.79
N ALA A 167 -13.12 7.88 -3.51
CA ALA A 167 -13.60 8.21 -4.85
C ALA A 167 -13.40 7.04 -5.83
N SER A 168 -12.25 6.39 -5.78
CA SER A 168 -11.92 5.24 -6.65
C SER A 168 -12.80 4.03 -6.33
N GLU A 169 -13.08 3.77 -5.05
CA GLU A 169 -14.03 2.74 -4.64
C GLU A 169 -15.45 3.03 -5.13
N LEU A 170 -15.91 4.29 -5.04
CA LEU A 170 -17.25 4.68 -5.48
C LEU A 170 -17.42 4.48 -6.99
N ILE A 171 -16.43 4.88 -7.81
CA ILE A 171 -16.44 4.68 -9.26
C ILE A 171 -16.53 3.18 -9.59
N ARG A 172 -15.69 2.34 -8.96
CA ARG A 172 -15.73 0.89 -9.19
C ARG A 172 -17.06 0.23 -8.78
N LYS A 173 -17.79 0.83 -7.84
CA LYS A 173 -19.11 0.35 -7.40
C LYS A 173 -20.24 0.87 -8.28
N SER A 174 -20.11 2.05 -8.88
CA SER A 174 -21.11 2.58 -9.82
C SER A 174 -21.06 1.93 -11.20
N ASP A 175 -19.88 1.42 -11.58
CA ASP A 175 -19.67 0.76 -12.88
C ASP A 175 -20.05 -0.74 -12.88
N LYS A 176 -20.60 -1.26 -11.77
CA LYS A 176 -21.11 -2.63 -11.59
C LYS A 176 -22.62 -2.64 -11.47
#